data_AF-A0A2D6XGP8-F1
#
_entry.id   AF-A0A2D6XGP8-F1
#
_cell.length_a   1.000
_cell.length_b   1.000
_cell.length_c   1.000
_cell.angle_alpha   90.00
_cell.angle_beta   90.00
_cell.angle_gamma   90.00
#
_symmetry.space_group_name_H-M   'P 1'
#
loop_
_entity.id
_entity.type
_entity.pdbx_description
1 polymer ?
#
loop_
_entity_poly.entity_id
_entity_poly.type
_entity_poly.pdbx_seq_one_letter_code
_entity_poly.pdbx_strand_id
1 'polypeptide(L)'
;MAIQKVTGEIIENNLLRSDSLAFNTDLLYIDVINDRIGINTSAPGTALDVTGSIRVTGDMIVQGNLDVEGQTSVIDTVNVEVEDPMLLLGRNNSGSDIDLGIMMNRGAGNDNAVIYWNEGEDTFKMVTSSSADSTTSITDTAYAPLQVGKITVDQEIEITDNEIRTLTSNTDLSLSAAGTGNVVFEGTGQVTVPVGTTAQRPQAVIGMIRFNSTTGFYEGSADGSTYSAFDLHQQGVPITKDVYTTGNASTTDFTLTLDPSAANNVIVYVDNVIQEPAQNYTLSGSTLTLTSAPHSGARVIVMHGFD
;
A
#
# COMPACT_ATOMS: atom_id res chain seq x y z
N MET A 1 -65.22 -66.92 -23.36
CA MET A 1 -63.78 -67.07 -23.62
C MET A 1 -63.05 -66.86 -22.31
N ALA A 2 -62.15 -67.77 -21.92
CA ALA A 2 -61.21 -67.51 -20.83
C ALA A 2 -60.05 -66.70 -21.40
N ILE A 3 -59.80 -65.50 -20.85
CA ILE A 3 -58.54 -64.79 -21.11
C ILE A 3 -57.44 -65.58 -20.40
N GLN A 4 -56.53 -66.18 -21.17
CA GLN A 4 -55.26 -66.63 -20.64
C GLN A 4 -54.50 -65.37 -20.20
N LYS A 5 -54.32 -65.23 -18.88
CA LYS A 5 -53.39 -64.25 -18.33
C LYS A 5 -51.98 -64.81 -18.54
N VAL A 6 -51.17 -64.10 -19.31
CA VAL A 6 -49.74 -64.43 -19.46
C VAL A 6 -49.09 -64.27 -18.08
N THR A 7 -48.40 -65.29 -17.59
CA THR A 7 -47.70 -65.25 -16.30
C THR A 7 -46.40 -64.46 -16.42
N GLY A 8 -45.91 -63.89 -15.32
CA GLY A 8 -44.70 -63.04 -15.33
C GLY A 8 -43.47 -63.72 -15.95
N GLU A 9 -43.27 -65.00 -15.64
CA GLU A 9 -42.19 -65.85 -16.18
C GLU A 9 -42.26 -66.06 -17.71
N ILE A 10 -43.46 -66.02 -18.29
CA ILE A 10 -43.65 -66.05 -19.76
C ILE A 10 -43.37 -64.65 -20.35
N ILE A 11 -43.64 -63.58 -19.61
CA ILE A 11 -43.30 -62.21 -20.08
C ILE A 11 -41.79 -62.00 -20.03
N GLU A 12 -41.11 -62.41 -18.95
CA GLU A 12 -39.65 -62.29 -18.79
C GLU A 12 -38.89 -62.99 -19.93
N ASN A 13 -39.19 -64.26 -20.20
CA ASN A 13 -38.58 -65.00 -21.31
C ASN A 13 -38.88 -64.41 -22.70
N ASN A 14 -39.99 -63.68 -22.86
CA ASN A 14 -40.33 -62.96 -24.11
C ASN A 14 -39.70 -61.56 -24.22
N LEU A 15 -39.09 -61.05 -23.13
CA LEU A 15 -38.39 -59.76 -23.09
C LEU A 15 -36.86 -59.91 -23.09
N LEU A 16 -36.33 -61.10 -22.81
CA LEU A 16 -34.94 -61.44 -23.10
C LEU A 16 -34.68 -61.41 -24.61
N ARG A 17 -33.62 -60.73 -25.05
CA ARG A 17 -33.26 -60.57 -26.47
C ARG A 17 -31.78 -60.82 -26.67
N SER A 18 -31.44 -61.57 -27.73
CA SER A 18 -30.06 -61.73 -28.21
C SER A 18 -29.68 -60.72 -29.30
N ASP A 19 -30.68 -60.08 -29.93
CA ASP A 19 -30.51 -59.10 -31.00
C ASP A 19 -31.06 -57.72 -30.59
N SER A 20 -30.28 -56.69 -30.89
CA SER A 20 -30.56 -55.28 -30.59
C SER A 20 -31.87 -54.79 -31.22
N LEU A 21 -32.52 -53.83 -30.58
CA LEU A 21 -33.85 -53.34 -30.95
C LEU A 21 -33.78 -51.88 -31.41
N ALA A 22 -34.22 -51.62 -32.64
CA ALA A 22 -34.27 -50.29 -33.23
C ALA A 22 -35.72 -49.79 -33.40
N PHE A 23 -36.01 -48.59 -32.91
CA PHE A 23 -37.22 -47.84 -33.23
C PHE A 23 -36.85 -46.77 -34.26
N ASN A 24 -37.51 -46.77 -35.42
CA ASN A 24 -37.21 -45.87 -36.55
C ASN A 24 -35.71 -45.82 -36.90
N THR A 25 -35.05 -46.98 -36.95
CA THR A 25 -33.60 -47.17 -37.18
C THR A 25 -32.70 -46.72 -36.01
N ASP A 26 -32.83 -45.49 -35.54
CA ASP A 26 -31.89 -44.87 -34.59
C ASP A 26 -32.53 -43.99 -33.49
N LEU A 27 -33.79 -43.58 -33.64
CA LEU A 27 -34.51 -42.71 -32.68
C LEU A 27 -34.43 -43.24 -31.24
N LEU A 28 -34.64 -44.54 -31.06
CA LEU A 28 -34.26 -45.28 -29.87
C LEU A 28 -33.64 -46.61 -30.31
N TYR A 29 -32.40 -46.84 -29.93
CA TYR A 29 -31.65 -48.05 -30.22
C TYR A 29 -31.22 -48.72 -28.92
N ILE A 30 -31.71 -49.92 -28.64
CA ILE A 30 -31.32 -50.72 -27.48
C ILE A 30 -30.31 -51.76 -27.95
N ASP A 31 -29.04 -51.52 -27.66
CA ASP A 31 -27.95 -52.42 -28.04
C ASP A 31 -27.71 -53.47 -26.95
N VAL A 32 -28.38 -54.61 -27.08
CA VAL A 32 -28.29 -55.72 -26.13
C VAL A 32 -26.98 -56.51 -26.25
N ILE A 33 -26.17 -56.25 -27.28
CA ILE A 33 -24.88 -56.92 -27.50
C ILE A 33 -23.76 -56.25 -26.68
N ASN A 34 -23.87 -54.93 -26.47
CA ASN A 34 -22.82 -54.12 -25.81
C ASN A 34 -23.30 -53.40 -24.53
N ASP A 35 -24.52 -53.71 -24.06
CA ASP A 35 -25.20 -53.09 -22.91
C ASP A 35 -25.37 -51.55 -23.04
N ARG A 36 -25.94 -51.09 -24.16
CA ARG A 36 -26.06 -49.64 -24.46
C ARG A 36 -27.45 -49.20 -24.89
N ILE A 37 -27.73 -47.92 -24.70
CA ILE A 37 -28.90 -47.22 -25.24
C ILE A 37 -28.40 -46.06 -26.10
N GLY A 38 -28.81 -46.04 -27.37
CA GLY A 38 -28.64 -44.91 -28.29
C GLY A 38 -29.94 -44.14 -28.48
N ILE A 39 -29.86 -42.81 -28.54
CA ILE A 39 -30.94 -41.91 -28.94
C ILE A 39 -30.46 -41.10 -30.15
N ASN A 40 -31.17 -41.23 -31.27
CA ASN A 40 -30.75 -40.77 -32.60
C ASN A 40 -29.37 -41.32 -33.04
N THR A 41 -28.97 -42.49 -32.53
CA THR A 41 -27.77 -43.22 -32.99
C THR A 41 -28.00 -44.73 -32.89
N SER A 42 -27.66 -45.44 -33.96
CA SER A 42 -27.69 -46.91 -34.04
C SER A 42 -26.33 -47.55 -33.70
N ALA A 43 -25.33 -46.75 -33.34
CA ALA A 43 -24.00 -47.19 -32.94
C ALA A 43 -23.53 -46.42 -31.69
N PRO A 44 -24.22 -46.56 -30.53
CA PRO A 44 -23.88 -45.83 -29.31
C PRO A 44 -22.45 -46.12 -28.85
N GLY A 45 -21.64 -45.08 -28.63
CA GLY A 45 -20.26 -45.16 -28.20
C GLY A 45 -20.07 -45.48 -26.72
N THR A 46 -21.08 -45.17 -25.90
CA THR A 46 -21.10 -45.35 -24.43
C THR A 46 -22.45 -45.95 -23.97
N ALA A 47 -22.60 -46.23 -22.67
CA ALA A 47 -23.78 -46.92 -22.11
C ALA A 47 -25.11 -46.18 -22.35
N LEU A 48 -25.09 -44.84 -22.33
CA LEU A 48 -26.19 -43.99 -22.82
C LEU A 48 -25.59 -42.92 -23.73
N ASP A 49 -25.86 -43.03 -25.03
CA ASP A 49 -25.38 -42.11 -26.05
C ASP A 49 -26.56 -41.37 -26.68
N VAL A 50 -26.48 -40.04 -26.71
CA VAL A 50 -27.55 -39.17 -27.22
C VAL A 50 -26.95 -38.25 -28.28
N THR A 51 -27.24 -38.55 -29.55
CA THR A 51 -26.90 -37.65 -30.66
C THR A 51 -27.96 -36.55 -30.73
N GLY A 52 -27.78 -35.52 -29.90
CA GLY A 52 -28.69 -34.38 -29.79
C GLY A 52 -28.67 -33.72 -28.42
N SER A 53 -29.66 -32.88 -28.13
CA SER A 53 -29.78 -32.19 -26.85
C SER A 53 -30.57 -33.00 -25.83
N ILE A 54 -30.07 -33.07 -24.60
CA ILE A 54 -30.82 -33.57 -23.44
C ILE A 54 -31.50 -32.38 -22.74
N ARG A 55 -32.78 -32.52 -22.37
CA ARG A 55 -33.49 -31.55 -21.53
C ARG A 55 -33.94 -32.22 -20.24
N VAL A 56 -33.37 -31.80 -19.11
CA VAL A 56 -33.82 -32.20 -17.77
C VAL A 56 -34.61 -31.04 -17.16
N THR A 57 -35.77 -31.31 -16.59
CA THR A 57 -36.65 -30.30 -15.96
C THR A 57 -36.71 -30.38 -14.44
N GLY A 58 -36.05 -31.38 -13.86
CA GLY A 58 -35.69 -31.45 -12.45
C GLY A 58 -34.17 -31.53 -12.33
N ASP A 59 -33.69 -32.05 -11.21
CA ASP A 59 -32.26 -32.07 -10.91
C ASP A 59 -31.50 -33.11 -11.75
N MET A 60 -30.29 -32.75 -12.17
CA MET A 60 -29.29 -33.70 -12.67
C MET A 60 -28.25 -33.91 -11.57
N ILE A 61 -28.10 -35.15 -11.10
CA ILE A 61 -27.08 -35.52 -10.11
C ILE A 61 -25.99 -36.33 -10.80
N VAL A 62 -24.79 -35.77 -10.89
CA VAL A 62 -23.60 -36.45 -11.42
C VAL A 62 -22.71 -36.82 -10.23
N GLN A 63 -22.61 -38.12 -9.92
CA GLN A 63 -21.76 -38.63 -8.83
C GLN A 63 -20.31 -38.85 -9.24
N GLY A 64 -20.03 -38.92 -10.55
CA GLY A 64 -18.68 -38.93 -11.10
C GLY A 64 -18.27 -37.54 -11.58
N ASN A 65 -17.26 -37.47 -12.43
CA ASN A 65 -16.86 -36.22 -13.05
C ASN A 65 -17.89 -35.77 -14.09
N LEU A 66 -18.13 -34.45 -14.16
CA LEU A 66 -18.72 -33.82 -15.33
C LEU A 66 -17.58 -33.36 -16.25
N ASP A 67 -17.49 -33.93 -17.45
CA ASP A 67 -16.60 -33.46 -18.51
C ASP A 67 -17.40 -32.73 -19.58
N VAL A 68 -16.89 -31.61 -20.09
CA VAL A 68 -17.58 -30.73 -21.04
C VAL A 68 -16.61 -30.39 -22.17
N GLU A 69 -16.64 -31.21 -23.22
CA GLU A 69 -15.78 -31.04 -24.41
C GLU A 69 -16.30 -29.95 -25.39
N GLY A 70 -17.38 -29.25 -25.04
CA GLY A 70 -17.92 -28.13 -25.80
C GLY A 70 -17.12 -26.82 -25.62
N GLN A 71 -17.37 -25.83 -26.48
CA GLN A 71 -16.67 -24.53 -26.42
C GLN A 71 -17.07 -23.65 -25.23
N THR A 72 -18.21 -23.92 -24.58
CA THR A 72 -18.77 -23.06 -23.52
C THR A 72 -19.63 -23.88 -22.57
N SER A 73 -19.49 -23.63 -21.27
CA SER A 73 -20.48 -24.00 -20.26
C SER A 73 -21.22 -22.74 -19.80
N VAL A 74 -22.55 -22.76 -19.81
CA VAL A 74 -23.37 -21.64 -19.35
C VAL A 74 -24.09 -22.07 -18.08
N ILE A 75 -23.78 -21.40 -16.98
CA ILE A 75 -24.33 -21.70 -15.65
C ILE A 75 -25.19 -20.50 -15.23
N ASP A 76 -26.49 -20.56 -15.53
CA ASP A 76 -27.49 -19.55 -15.13
C ASP A 76 -28.12 -19.97 -13.80
N THR A 77 -27.50 -19.56 -12.71
CA THR A 77 -27.84 -19.95 -11.34
C THR A 77 -27.69 -18.78 -10.37
N VAL A 78 -28.44 -18.79 -9.27
CA VAL A 78 -28.32 -17.75 -8.22
C VAL A 78 -26.95 -17.79 -7.53
N ASN A 79 -26.44 -19.00 -7.24
CA ASN A 79 -25.13 -19.23 -6.63
C ASN A 79 -24.36 -20.28 -7.45
N VAL A 80 -23.03 -20.17 -7.46
CA VAL A 80 -22.13 -21.27 -7.81
C VAL A 80 -21.31 -21.59 -6.57
N GLU A 81 -21.44 -22.81 -6.07
CA GLU A 81 -20.75 -23.30 -4.87
C GLU A 81 -19.68 -24.31 -5.29
N VAL A 82 -18.46 -24.13 -4.79
CA VAL A 82 -17.28 -24.94 -5.11
C VAL A 82 -16.60 -25.30 -3.80
N GLU A 83 -16.51 -26.60 -3.49
CA GLU A 83 -15.82 -27.09 -2.28
C GLU A 83 -14.29 -27.12 -2.45
N ASP A 84 -13.79 -27.14 -3.68
CA ASP A 84 -12.36 -27.19 -3.97
C ASP A 84 -11.61 -25.96 -3.43
N PRO A 85 -10.50 -26.12 -2.68
CA PRO A 85 -9.67 -25.00 -2.22
C PRO A 85 -8.98 -24.22 -3.34
N MET A 86 -8.98 -24.73 -4.58
CA MET A 86 -8.31 -24.13 -5.73
C MET A 86 -9.13 -24.30 -7.01
N LEU A 87 -9.37 -23.20 -7.71
CA LEU A 87 -9.88 -23.19 -9.07
C LEU A 87 -8.71 -23.15 -10.07
N LEU A 88 -8.57 -24.18 -10.91
CA LEU A 88 -7.55 -24.19 -11.97
C LEU A 88 -8.09 -23.56 -13.26
N LEU A 89 -7.54 -22.40 -13.63
CA LEU A 89 -7.73 -21.80 -14.95
C LEU A 89 -6.64 -22.27 -15.93
N GLY A 90 -6.97 -22.40 -17.21
CA GLY A 90 -5.97 -22.71 -18.24
C GLY A 90 -5.35 -24.12 -18.19
N ARG A 91 -6.05 -25.14 -17.70
CA ARG A 91 -5.53 -26.53 -17.55
C ARG A 91 -4.79 -27.10 -18.77
N ASN A 92 -5.23 -26.74 -19.97
CA ASN A 92 -4.62 -27.18 -21.24
C ASN A 92 -4.06 -25.98 -22.05
N ASN A 93 -3.65 -24.90 -21.38
CA ASN A 93 -3.05 -23.74 -22.02
C ASN A 93 -1.69 -24.13 -22.64
N SER A 94 -1.51 -23.87 -23.94
CA SER A 94 -0.32 -24.31 -24.69
C SER A 94 0.16 -23.30 -25.75
N GLY A 95 -0.37 -22.08 -25.72
CA GLY A 95 0.13 -20.98 -26.55
C GLY A 95 1.15 -20.13 -25.80
N SER A 96 1.90 -19.32 -26.53
CA SER A 96 2.66 -18.21 -25.96
C SER A 96 1.73 -17.03 -25.70
N ASP A 97 1.94 -16.29 -24.60
CA ASP A 97 1.24 -15.03 -24.32
C ASP A 97 -0.30 -15.22 -24.25
N ILE A 98 -0.73 -16.14 -23.39
CA ILE A 98 -2.15 -16.41 -23.11
C ILE A 98 -2.48 -16.04 -21.67
N ASP A 99 -3.25 -14.97 -21.57
CA ASP A 99 -3.69 -14.36 -20.32
C ASP A 99 -4.76 -15.22 -19.62
N LEU A 100 -4.70 -15.26 -18.28
CA LEU A 100 -5.60 -16.05 -17.45
C LEU A 100 -6.21 -15.19 -16.34
N GLY A 101 -7.54 -15.17 -16.23
CA GLY A 101 -8.20 -14.33 -15.24
C GLY A 101 -9.72 -14.44 -15.19
N ILE A 102 -10.33 -13.47 -14.51
CA ILE A 102 -11.77 -13.32 -14.32
C ILE A 102 -12.19 -11.97 -14.92
N MET A 103 -13.14 -12.02 -15.86
CA MET A 103 -13.77 -10.83 -16.46
C MET A 103 -15.17 -10.61 -15.88
N MET A 104 -15.47 -9.36 -15.53
CA MET A 104 -16.76 -8.92 -15.01
C MET A 104 -17.42 -8.01 -16.05
N ASN A 105 -18.51 -8.49 -16.65
CA ASN A 105 -19.27 -7.73 -17.65
C ASN A 105 -19.92 -6.49 -17.02
N ARG A 106 -19.62 -5.30 -17.53
CA ARG A 106 -20.13 -4.01 -17.00
C ARG A 106 -21.25 -3.39 -17.84
N GLY A 107 -21.77 -4.13 -18.81
CA GLY A 107 -22.87 -3.71 -19.68
C GLY A 107 -22.43 -2.85 -20.86
N ALA A 108 -23.30 -2.75 -21.86
CA ALA A 108 -23.00 -2.09 -23.13
C ALA A 108 -22.51 -0.63 -22.94
N GLY A 109 -21.44 -0.27 -23.65
CA GLY A 109 -20.84 1.06 -23.61
C GLY A 109 -19.87 1.32 -22.44
N ASN A 110 -19.58 0.31 -21.62
CA ASN A 110 -18.54 0.36 -20.60
C ASN A 110 -17.51 -0.75 -20.85
N ASP A 111 -16.26 -0.45 -20.56
CA ASP A 111 -15.21 -1.47 -20.50
C ASP A 111 -15.41 -2.39 -19.29
N ASN A 112 -15.19 -3.69 -19.51
CA ASN A 112 -15.34 -4.72 -18.49
C ASN A 112 -14.24 -4.59 -17.44
N ALA A 113 -14.54 -4.90 -16.18
CA ALA A 113 -13.48 -5.00 -15.17
C ALA A 113 -12.83 -6.38 -15.27
N VAL A 114 -11.49 -6.43 -15.25
CA VAL A 114 -10.73 -7.67 -15.43
C VAL A 114 -9.67 -7.76 -14.33
N ILE A 115 -9.55 -8.96 -13.75
CA ILE A 115 -8.50 -9.33 -12.83
C ILE A 115 -7.78 -10.52 -13.47
N TYR A 116 -6.52 -10.36 -13.88
CA TYR A 116 -5.83 -11.38 -14.68
C TYR A 116 -4.31 -11.40 -14.48
N TRP A 117 -3.71 -12.56 -14.77
CA TRP A 117 -2.28 -12.69 -15.01
C TRP A 117 -2.00 -12.37 -16.48
N ASN A 118 -1.18 -11.34 -16.71
CA ASN A 118 -0.67 -10.95 -18.02
C ASN A 118 0.63 -11.71 -18.29
N GLU A 119 0.62 -12.62 -19.27
CA GLU A 119 1.75 -13.52 -19.53
C GLU A 119 2.90 -12.80 -20.26
N GLY A 120 2.60 -11.86 -21.17
CA GLY A 120 3.62 -11.06 -21.87
C GLY A 120 4.39 -10.07 -21.00
N GLU A 121 3.86 -9.71 -19.83
CA GLU A 121 4.48 -8.82 -18.84
C GLU A 121 4.85 -9.51 -17.50
N ASP A 122 4.63 -10.82 -17.37
CA ASP A 122 4.85 -11.62 -16.14
C ASP A 122 4.23 -10.97 -14.88
N THR A 123 3.00 -10.44 -14.97
CA THR A 123 2.42 -9.62 -13.88
C THR A 123 0.91 -9.73 -13.72
N PHE A 124 0.44 -9.57 -12.48
CA PHE A 124 -0.98 -9.61 -12.15
C PHE A 124 -1.59 -8.20 -12.22
N LYS A 125 -2.68 -8.05 -12.98
CA LYS A 125 -3.29 -6.77 -13.31
C LYS A 125 -4.76 -6.70 -12.88
N MET A 126 -5.16 -5.51 -12.43
CA MET A 126 -6.56 -5.12 -12.21
C MET A 126 -6.86 -3.91 -13.10
N VAL A 127 -7.72 -4.10 -14.10
CA VAL A 127 -7.93 -3.12 -15.18
C VAL A 127 -9.39 -3.02 -15.60
N THR A 128 -9.72 -1.98 -16.35
CA THR A 128 -10.84 -1.99 -17.29
C THR A 128 -10.31 -2.32 -18.69
N SER A 129 -10.98 -3.21 -19.40
CA SER A 129 -10.62 -3.66 -20.75
C SER A 129 -11.81 -3.63 -21.70
N SER A 130 -11.54 -3.26 -22.95
CA SER A 130 -12.47 -3.38 -24.09
C SER A 130 -12.36 -4.71 -24.84
N SER A 131 -11.48 -5.63 -24.41
CA SER A 131 -11.36 -6.97 -24.98
C SER A 131 -12.65 -7.79 -24.83
N ALA A 132 -12.95 -8.62 -25.83
CA ALA A 132 -13.97 -9.66 -25.72
C ALA A 132 -13.54 -10.76 -24.74
N ASP A 133 -14.52 -11.41 -24.10
CA ASP A 133 -14.37 -12.55 -23.19
C ASP A 133 -13.81 -13.83 -23.85
N SER A 134 -13.73 -13.83 -25.19
CA SER A 134 -13.22 -14.91 -26.04
C SER A 134 -11.79 -14.66 -26.56
N THR A 135 -11.14 -13.57 -26.15
CA THR A 135 -9.73 -13.32 -26.47
C THR A 135 -8.80 -14.22 -25.65
N THR A 136 -7.58 -14.45 -26.16
CA THR A 136 -6.48 -15.05 -25.39
C THR A 136 -5.52 -14.02 -24.81
N SER A 137 -5.62 -12.75 -25.20
CA SER A 137 -4.83 -11.64 -24.63
C SER A 137 -5.71 -10.42 -24.38
N ILE A 138 -5.58 -9.84 -23.18
CA ILE A 138 -6.38 -8.76 -22.64
C ILE A 138 -5.66 -7.43 -22.89
N THR A 139 -6.34 -6.50 -23.58
CA THR A 139 -5.81 -5.15 -23.76
C THR A 139 -6.26 -4.25 -22.62
N ASP A 140 -5.31 -3.66 -21.90
CA ASP A 140 -5.61 -2.69 -20.84
C ASP A 140 -6.12 -1.38 -21.46
N THR A 141 -7.33 -0.93 -21.08
CA THR A 141 -7.75 0.45 -21.36
C THR A 141 -7.27 1.40 -20.25
N ALA A 142 -7.40 0.98 -18.99
CA ALA A 142 -6.98 1.74 -17.81
C ALA A 142 -6.84 0.83 -16.58
N TYR A 143 -6.01 1.21 -15.62
CA TYR A 143 -5.95 0.52 -14.32
C TYR A 143 -7.23 0.75 -13.50
N ALA A 144 -7.75 -0.33 -12.91
CA ALA A 144 -8.89 -0.29 -12.01
C ALA A 144 -8.39 -0.03 -10.57
N PRO A 145 -9.04 0.88 -9.81
CA PRO A 145 -8.66 1.13 -8.42
C PRO A 145 -9.04 -0.06 -7.52
N LEU A 146 -8.15 -0.39 -6.57
CA LEU A 146 -8.39 -1.40 -5.54
C LEU A 146 -8.72 -0.73 -4.20
N GLN A 147 -9.91 -0.99 -3.66
CA GLN A 147 -10.27 -0.61 -2.30
C GLN A 147 -10.30 -1.85 -1.39
N VAL A 148 -9.31 -1.97 -0.50
CA VAL A 148 -9.18 -3.05 0.49
C VAL A 148 -8.72 -2.46 1.83
N GLY A 149 -8.99 -3.16 2.93
CA GLY A 149 -8.57 -2.70 4.26
C GLY A 149 -7.05 -2.79 4.50
N LYS A 150 -6.35 -3.69 3.79
CA LYS A 150 -4.92 -3.92 3.89
C LYS A 150 -4.35 -4.41 2.56
N ILE A 151 -3.22 -3.87 2.16
CA ILE A 151 -2.33 -4.46 1.15
C ILE A 151 -1.03 -4.87 1.86
N THR A 152 -0.50 -6.05 1.53
CA THR A 152 0.87 -6.43 1.88
C THR A 152 1.61 -6.82 0.61
N VAL A 153 2.74 -6.18 0.35
CA VAL A 153 3.62 -6.45 -0.79
C VAL A 153 4.86 -7.17 -0.27
N ASP A 154 5.19 -8.30 -0.91
CA ASP A 154 6.37 -9.13 -0.65
C ASP A 154 6.62 -9.52 0.82
N GLN A 155 5.55 -9.54 1.63
CA GLN A 155 5.57 -9.74 3.09
C GLN A 155 6.33 -8.65 3.88
N GLU A 156 6.91 -7.66 3.22
CA GLU A 156 7.75 -6.62 3.83
C GLU A 156 6.97 -5.32 4.08
N ILE A 157 6.19 -4.85 3.10
CA ILE A 157 5.49 -3.55 3.19
C ILE A 157 3.99 -3.77 3.40
N GLU A 158 3.45 -3.10 4.42
CA GLU A 158 2.03 -2.98 4.74
C GLU A 158 1.51 -1.58 4.38
N ILE A 159 0.35 -1.53 3.72
CA ILE A 159 -0.45 -0.32 3.51
C ILE A 159 -1.82 -0.54 4.13
N THR A 160 -2.17 0.27 5.14
CA THR A 160 -3.44 0.22 5.89
C THR A 160 -3.89 1.61 6.27
N ASP A 161 -5.17 1.94 6.09
CA ASP A 161 -5.76 3.26 6.35
C ASP A 161 -4.95 4.42 5.74
N ASN A 162 -4.15 5.12 6.56
CA ASN A 162 -3.27 6.22 6.17
C ASN A 162 -1.79 5.99 6.56
N GLU A 163 -1.41 4.74 6.85
CA GLU A 163 -0.07 4.33 7.27
C GLU A 163 0.58 3.41 6.21
N ILE A 164 1.88 3.64 5.96
CA ILE A 164 2.77 2.73 5.24
C ILE A 164 3.84 2.28 6.24
N ARG A 165 4.04 0.98 6.41
CA ARG A 165 4.92 0.43 7.44
C ARG A 165 5.61 -0.86 6.98
N THR A 166 6.86 -1.07 7.41
CA THR A 166 7.55 -2.36 7.27
C THR A 166 7.14 -3.35 8.36
N LEU A 167 6.85 -4.59 7.98
CA LEU A 167 6.41 -5.67 8.89
C LEU A 167 7.57 -6.40 9.58
N THR A 168 8.75 -6.38 8.98
CA THR A 168 9.98 -7.01 9.48
C THR A 168 10.71 -6.09 10.46
N SER A 169 11.21 -6.64 11.57
CA SER A 169 11.89 -5.84 12.59
C SER A 169 13.27 -5.36 12.13
N ASN A 170 13.53 -4.06 12.28
CA ASN A 170 14.77 -3.38 11.86
C ASN A 170 15.02 -3.32 10.33
N THR A 171 14.01 -3.54 9.49
CA THR A 171 14.10 -3.22 8.06
C THR A 171 13.69 -1.77 7.82
N ASP A 172 14.36 -1.10 6.88
CA ASP A 172 14.10 0.30 6.55
C ASP A 172 12.92 0.44 5.59
N LEU A 173 12.01 1.36 5.87
CA LEU A 173 11.05 1.83 4.86
C LEU A 173 11.76 2.80 3.90
N SER A 174 12.33 2.25 2.82
CA SER A 174 12.98 3.07 1.79
C SER A 174 11.97 3.77 0.90
N LEU A 175 12.07 5.10 0.80
CA LEU A 175 11.32 5.93 -0.14
C LEU A 175 12.31 6.61 -1.09
N SER A 176 12.24 6.29 -2.38
CA SER A 176 13.18 6.78 -3.38
C SER A 176 12.49 7.14 -4.69
N ALA A 177 12.84 8.29 -5.27
CA ALA A 177 12.49 8.64 -6.64
C ALA A 177 13.61 8.21 -7.62
N ALA A 178 13.24 7.84 -8.85
CA ALA A 178 14.20 7.40 -9.86
C ALA A 178 14.95 8.57 -10.50
N GLY A 179 16.22 8.35 -10.87
CA GLY A 179 17.04 9.31 -11.61
C GLY A 179 17.30 10.60 -10.83
N THR A 180 16.83 11.74 -11.35
CA THR A 180 16.93 13.06 -10.70
C THR A 180 15.62 13.50 -10.04
N GLY A 181 14.71 12.55 -9.75
CA GLY A 181 13.47 12.84 -9.04
C GLY A 181 13.70 13.11 -7.55
N ASN A 182 12.69 13.68 -6.89
CA ASN A 182 12.68 13.93 -5.45
C ASN A 182 11.55 13.14 -4.78
N VAL A 183 11.72 12.79 -3.50
CA VAL A 183 10.58 12.45 -2.63
C VAL A 183 9.95 13.77 -2.18
N VAL A 184 8.71 14.03 -2.60
CA VAL A 184 8.01 15.30 -2.35
C VAL A 184 6.89 15.09 -1.34
N PHE A 185 6.88 15.90 -0.28
CA PHE A 185 5.78 15.99 0.68
C PHE A 185 5.00 17.27 0.39
N GLU A 186 3.80 17.15 -0.18
CA GLU A 186 2.97 18.30 -0.55
C GLU A 186 1.99 18.71 0.55
N GLY A 187 1.48 19.95 0.46
CA GLY A 187 0.53 20.54 1.39
C GLY A 187 1.18 21.49 2.41
N THR A 188 0.34 22.05 3.30
CA THR A 188 0.75 23.04 4.33
C THR A 188 0.84 22.44 5.73
N GLY A 189 0.84 21.11 5.83
CA GLY A 189 1.04 20.37 7.08
C GLY A 189 2.52 20.28 7.50
N GLN A 190 2.85 19.27 8.29
CA GLN A 190 4.21 19.04 8.79
C GLN A 190 4.73 17.64 8.43
N VAL A 191 6.03 17.53 8.18
CA VAL A 191 6.75 16.26 8.25
C VAL A 191 7.18 16.06 9.71
N THR A 192 6.67 15.02 10.36
CA THR A 192 7.08 14.67 11.73
C THR A 192 8.24 13.69 11.67
N VAL A 193 9.41 14.08 12.15
CA VAL A 193 10.62 13.22 12.22
C VAL A 193 10.66 12.44 13.53
N PRO A 194 11.43 11.33 13.62
CA PRO A 194 11.58 10.57 14.85
C PRO A 194 12.02 11.44 16.05
N VAL A 195 11.48 11.14 17.23
CA VAL A 195 11.77 11.86 18.49
C VAL A 195 12.32 10.92 19.55
N GLY A 196 13.31 11.39 20.32
CA GLY A 196 13.76 10.71 21.52
C GLY A 196 14.84 11.48 22.27
N THR A 197 15.18 11.05 23.48
CA THR A 197 16.24 11.63 24.29
C THR A 197 17.64 11.38 23.70
N THR A 198 18.66 12.09 24.19
CA THR A 198 20.08 11.83 23.85
C THR A 198 20.50 10.38 24.13
N ALA A 199 19.91 9.73 25.15
CA ALA A 199 20.16 8.33 25.49
C ALA A 199 19.46 7.32 24.53
N GLN A 200 18.51 7.80 23.72
CA GLN A 200 17.77 7.02 22.72
C GLN A 200 18.19 7.40 21.29
N ARG A 201 19.44 7.83 21.11
CA ARG A 201 20.04 7.99 19.77
C ARG A 201 20.32 6.59 19.19
N PRO A 202 19.86 6.27 17.96
CA PRO A 202 20.32 5.10 17.24
C PRO A 202 21.79 5.27 16.82
N GLN A 203 22.33 4.27 16.13
CA GLN A 203 23.59 4.44 15.39
C GLN A 203 23.46 5.62 14.42
N ALA A 204 24.48 6.47 14.35
CA ALA A 204 24.50 7.59 13.41
C ALA A 204 24.61 7.07 11.96
N VAL A 205 23.89 7.70 11.05
CA VAL A 205 23.98 7.46 9.60
C VAL A 205 23.93 8.79 8.85
N ILE A 206 24.62 8.86 7.70
CA ILE A 206 24.73 10.09 6.91
C ILE A 206 23.34 10.57 6.47
N GLY A 207 23.06 11.85 6.66
CA GLY A 207 21.80 12.49 6.25
C GLY A 207 20.62 12.26 7.18
N MET A 208 20.79 11.55 8.31
CA MET A 208 19.70 11.36 9.26
C MET A 208 19.19 12.68 9.85
N ILE A 209 17.89 12.73 10.16
CA ILE A 209 17.24 13.86 10.84
C ILE A 209 16.32 13.29 11.95
N ARG A 210 16.44 13.82 13.16
CA ARG A 210 15.55 13.52 14.30
C ARG A 210 15.40 14.72 15.22
N PHE A 211 14.40 14.71 16.09
CA PHE A 211 14.26 15.68 17.18
C PHE A 211 14.78 15.09 18.50
N ASN A 212 15.63 15.84 19.20
CA ASN A 212 16.15 15.46 20.50
C ASN A 212 15.42 16.18 21.64
N SER A 213 14.58 15.44 22.35
CA SER A 213 13.77 15.98 23.45
C SER A 213 14.56 16.34 24.72
N THR A 214 15.84 15.96 24.81
CA THR A 214 16.74 16.37 25.91
C THR A 214 17.41 17.70 25.63
N THR A 215 17.79 17.97 24.39
CA THR A 215 18.48 19.22 24.00
C THR A 215 17.52 20.29 23.47
N GLY A 216 16.34 19.90 23.00
CA GLY A 216 15.34 20.81 22.43
C GLY A 216 15.57 21.13 20.95
N PHE A 217 16.54 20.47 20.29
CA PHE A 217 16.92 20.75 18.90
C PHE A 217 16.61 19.59 17.97
N TYR A 218 16.40 19.93 16.69
CA TYR A 218 16.60 18.96 15.60
C TYR A 218 18.09 18.67 15.48
N GLU A 219 18.43 17.40 15.24
CA GLU A 219 19.80 16.94 15.10
C GLU A 219 19.92 15.98 13.92
N GLY A 220 21.11 15.96 13.32
CA GLY A 220 21.46 15.05 12.23
C GLY A 220 22.93 14.68 12.24
N SER A 221 23.33 13.85 11.28
CA SER A 221 24.72 13.41 11.11
C SER A 221 25.16 13.59 9.66
N ALA A 222 26.21 14.37 9.44
CA ALA A 222 26.78 14.60 8.09
C ALA A 222 27.87 13.59 7.74
N ASP A 223 28.48 12.96 8.75
CA ASP A 223 29.60 12.03 8.65
C ASP A 223 29.21 10.56 8.92
N GLY A 224 27.98 10.31 9.39
CA GLY A 224 27.53 8.99 9.84
C GLY A 224 28.17 8.53 11.15
N SER A 225 28.73 9.45 11.95
CA SER A 225 29.43 9.11 13.19
C SER A 225 29.13 10.06 14.35
N THR A 226 28.92 11.35 14.08
CA THR A 226 28.63 12.39 15.07
C THR A 226 27.24 12.99 14.89
N TYR A 227 26.64 13.42 16.00
CA TYR A 227 25.36 14.13 16.02
C TYR A 227 25.59 15.62 16.21
N SER A 228 25.11 16.42 15.26
CA SER A 228 25.15 17.88 15.29
C SER A 228 23.73 18.44 15.31
N ALA A 229 23.51 19.47 16.12
CA ALA A 229 22.24 20.21 16.11
C ALA A 229 22.10 21.01 14.81
N PHE A 230 20.88 21.16 14.32
CA PHE A 230 20.56 22.12 13.28
C PHE A 230 20.31 23.49 13.90
N ASP A 231 21.10 24.48 13.48
CA ASP A 231 20.88 25.88 13.83
C ASP A 231 19.66 26.41 13.06
N LEU A 232 18.49 26.29 13.69
CA LEU A 232 17.26 26.88 13.19
C LEU A 232 17.21 28.34 13.64
N HIS A 233 17.54 29.24 12.72
CA HIS A 233 17.52 30.68 12.94
C HIS A 233 16.19 31.14 13.56
N GLN A 234 16.22 31.49 14.84
CA GLN A 234 15.15 32.28 15.44
C GLN A 234 15.20 33.68 14.83
N GLN A 235 14.04 34.30 14.62
CA GLN A 235 13.92 35.72 14.24
C GLN A 235 14.86 36.54 15.12
N GLY A 236 15.93 37.07 14.52
CA GLY A 236 17.05 37.64 15.28
C GLY A 236 16.59 38.68 16.29
N VAL A 237 16.98 38.49 17.56
CA VAL A 237 16.72 39.46 18.62
C VAL A 237 17.33 40.80 18.18
N PRO A 238 16.59 41.93 18.22
CA PRO A 238 17.13 43.19 17.76
C PRO A 238 18.27 43.66 18.67
N ILE A 239 19.45 43.84 18.07
CA ILE A 239 20.60 44.45 18.77
C ILE A 239 20.15 45.82 19.31
N THR A 240 20.02 45.88 20.62
CA THR A 240 19.47 47.01 21.36
C THR A 240 20.61 47.87 21.89
N LYS A 241 20.37 49.19 22.04
CA LYS A 241 21.35 50.16 22.47
C LYS A 241 20.82 51.00 23.62
N ASP A 242 21.26 50.68 24.83
CA ASP A 242 20.98 51.50 26.00
C ASP A 242 22.03 52.62 26.13
N VAL A 243 21.61 53.75 26.69
CA VAL A 243 22.44 54.94 26.86
C VAL A 243 22.13 55.59 28.21
N TYR A 244 23.16 55.75 29.03
CA TYR A 244 23.09 56.39 30.33
C TYR A 244 24.07 57.56 30.40
N THR A 245 23.78 58.51 31.29
CA THR A 245 24.68 59.61 31.64
C THR A 245 24.74 59.70 33.16
N THR A 246 25.92 59.61 33.76
CA THR A 246 26.07 59.66 35.21
C THR A 246 25.99 61.10 35.73
N GLY A 247 25.24 61.32 36.81
CA GLY A 247 25.17 62.62 37.51
C GLY A 247 26.17 62.78 38.66
N ASN A 248 27.06 61.80 38.85
CA ASN A 248 28.00 61.70 39.96
C ASN A 248 29.20 60.80 39.54
N ALA A 249 30.19 60.65 40.43
CA ALA A 249 31.32 59.74 40.26
C ALA A 249 31.25 58.54 41.23
N SER A 250 30.06 57.98 41.43
CA SER A 250 29.81 56.88 42.38
C SER A 250 28.83 55.80 41.88
N THR A 251 28.04 56.06 40.84
CA THR A 251 27.13 55.06 40.24
C THR A 251 27.94 54.04 39.41
N THR A 252 27.89 52.77 39.81
CA THR A 252 28.50 51.64 39.08
C THR A 252 27.49 50.82 38.29
N ASP A 253 26.22 50.82 38.71
CA ASP A 253 25.20 49.87 38.25
C ASP A 253 24.25 50.52 37.23
N PHE A 254 23.99 49.80 36.13
CA PHE A 254 23.15 50.24 35.02
C PHE A 254 22.17 49.11 34.63
N THR A 255 20.87 49.38 34.70
CA THR A 255 19.81 48.41 34.35
C THR A 255 19.52 48.44 32.85
N LEU A 256 19.79 47.32 32.19
CA LEU A 256 19.65 47.09 30.76
C LEU A 256 18.19 46.78 30.35
N THR A 257 17.86 47.05 29.08
CA THR A 257 16.56 46.79 28.47
C THR A 257 16.33 45.30 28.15
N LEU A 258 17.40 44.53 27.90
CA LEU A 258 17.38 43.07 27.76
C LEU A 258 18.12 42.42 28.94
N ASP A 259 18.05 41.09 29.04
CA ASP A 259 18.77 40.27 30.03
C ASP A 259 19.81 39.38 29.31
N PRO A 260 21.05 39.86 29.06
CA PRO A 260 22.00 39.15 28.23
C PRO A 260 22.57 37.91 28.95
N SER A 261 22.60 36.78 28.26
CA SER A 261 23.01 35.48 28.85
C SER A 261 24.46 35.42 29.37
N ALA A 262 25.34 36.33 28.91
CA ALA A 262 26.69 36.48 29.44
C ALA A 262 27.23 37.90 29.23
N ALA A 263 28.16 38.34 30.08
CA ALA A 263 28.88 39.61 29.91
C ALA A 263 29.64 39.71 28.56
N ASN A 264 30.03 38.57 27.97
CA ASN A 264 30.67 38.52 26.65
C ASN A 264 29.70 38.80 25.49
N ASN A 265 28.39 38.73 25.71
CA ASN A 265 27.35 38.99 24.71
C ASN A 265 26.90 40.46 24.74
N VAL A 266 27.76 41.34 25.29
CA VAL A 266 27.51 42.76 25.50
C VAL A 266 28.73 43.56 25.05
N ILE A 267 28.50 44.70 24.40
CA ILE A 267 29.55 45.67 24.05
C ILE A 267 29.28 46.95 24.84
N VAL A 268 30.17 47.26 25.78
CA VAL A 268 30.07 48.44 26.66
C VAL A 268 31.09 49.49 26.25
N TYR A 269 30.64 50.74 26.15
CA TYR A 269 31.51 51.91 26.01
C TYR A 269 31.30 52.88 27.17
N VAL A 270 32.38 53.44 27.70
CA VAL A 270 32.37 54.61 28.57
C VAL A 270 33.09 55.72 27.82
N ASP A 271 32.40 56.81 27.50
CA ASP A 271 32.94 57.95 26.75
C ASP A 271 33.64 57.56 25.42
N ASN A 272 33.05 56.59 24.73
CA ASN A 272 33.54 55.96 23.49
C ASN A 272 34.76 55.03 23.65
N VAL A 273 35.23 54.78 24.87
CA VAL A 273 36.26 53.77 25.18
C VAL A 273 35.57 52.44 25.47
N ILE A 274 35.89 51.40 24.68
CA ILE A 274 35.37 50.04 24.92
C ILE A 274 35.86 49.49 26.26
N GLN A 275 34.99 48.77 26.96
CA GLN A 275 35.29 48.12 28.24
C GLN A 275 35.43 46.60 28.05
N GLU A 276 36.35 45.98 28.76
CA GLU A 276 36.59 44.53 28.73
C GLU A 276 35.67 43.80 29.74
N PRO A 277 34.93 42.75 29.32
CA PRO A 277 34.15 41.92 30.24
C PRO A 277 35.00 41.34 31.38
N ALA A 278 34.42 41.21 32.56
CA ALA A 278 35.05 40.72 33.81
C ALA A 278 36.23 41.54 34.36
N GLN A 279 36.90 42.39 33.56
CA GLN A 279 37.93 43.34 34.03
C GLN A 279 37.33 44.71 34.37
N ASN A 280 36.56 45.27 33.44
CA ASN A 280 35.98 46.60 33.58
C ASN A 280 34.50 46.57 34.01
N TYR A 281 33.82 45.43 33.84
CA TYR A 281 32.43 45.25 34.26
C TYR A 281 32.06 43.79 34.52
N THR A 282 31.00 43.60 35.30
CA THR A 282 30.28 42.33 35.46
C THR A 282 28.82 42.50 35.05
N LEU A 283 28.11 41.38 34.88
CA LEU A 283 26.69 41.33 34.53
C LEU A 283 25.99 40.35 35.49
N SER A 284 24.82 40.72 35.99
CA SER A 284 23.97 39.85 36.82
C SER A 284 22.51 40.14 36.52
N GLY A 285 21.86 39.21 35.81
CA GLY A 285 20.61 39.50 35.10
C GLY A 285 20.77 40.72 34.17
N SER A 286 19.71 41.53 34.05
CA SER A 286 19.76 42.81 33.33
C SER A 286 20.55 43.93 34.04
N THR A 287 21.39 43.65 35.04
CA THR A 287 22.22 44.69 35.69
C THR A 287 23.69 44.57 35.31
N LEU A 288 24.19 45.59 34.62
CA LEU A 288 25.60 45.81 34.34
C LEU A 288 26.25 46.58 35.49
N THR A 289 27.32 46.06 36.08
CA THR A 289 28.09 46.74 37.14
C THR A 289 29.50 47.02 36.66
N LEU A 290 29.88 48.30 36.52
CA LEU A 290 31.26 48.70 36.24
C LEU A 290 32.15 48.49 37.48
N THR A 291 33.38 48.03 37.30
CA THR A 291 34.33 47.78 38.40
C THR A 291 34.91 49.06 39.00
N SER A 292 34.74 50.20 38.31
CA SER A 292 34.94 51.54 38.88
C SER A 292 33.85 52.50 38.40
N ALA A 293 33.40 53.41 39.26
CA ALA A 293 32.40 54.40 38.89
C ALA A 293 33.00 55.39 37.87
N PRO A 294 32.33 55.65 36.73
CA PRO A 294 32.83 56.58 35.74
C PRO A 294 32.62 58.03 36.22
N HIS A 295 33.31 58.98 35.59
CA HIS A 295 33.29 60.37 36.04
C HIS A 295 31.89 61.01 35.92
N SER A 296 31.63 62.09 36.66
CA SER A 296 30.35 62.81 36.56
C SER A 296 30.18 63.44 35.17
N GLY A 297 29.11 63.07 34.47
CA GLY A 297 28.85 63.45 33.09
C GLY A 297 29.26 62.39 32.06
N ALA A 298 29.90 61.29 32.48
CA ALA A 298 30.29 60.20 31.60
C ALA A 298 29.08 59.58 30.91
N ARG A 299 29.25 59.26 29.63
CA ARG A 299 28.25 58.62 28.79
C ARG A 299 28.55 57.12 28.66
N VAL A 300 27.71 56.31 29.28
CA VAL A 300 27.77 54.85 29.18
C VAL A 300 26.83 54.39 28.07
N ILE A 301 27.34 53.61 27.13
CA ILE A 301 26.57 53.01 26.03
C ILE A 301 26.70 51.49 26.16
N VAL A 302 25.59 50.78 26.10
CA VAL A 302 25.57 49.32 26.16
C VAL A 302 24.83 48.80 24.92
N MET A 303 25.50 47.97 24.14
CA MET A 303 24.88 47.24 23.03
C MET A 303 24.76 45.75 23.40
N HIS A 304 23.57 45.18 23.28
CA HIS A 304 23.24 43.80 23.65
C HIS A 304 22.15 43.23 22.71
N GLY A 305 21.80 41.95 22.84
CA GLY A 305 21.03 41.21 21.84
C GLY A 305 21.93 40.54 20.79
N PHE A 306 22.99 39.88 21.26
CA PHE A 306 23.95 39.10 20.45
C PHE A 306 23.89 37.60 20.78
N ASP A 307 22.86 37.20 21.53
CA ASP A 307 22.58 35.86 22.05
C ASP A 307 21.66 35.02 21.15
#